data_AF-A0A4R3W220-F1
#
_entry.id   AF-A0A4R3W220-F1
#
_cell.length_a   1.000
_cell.length_b   1.000
_cell.length_c   1.000
_cell.angle_alpha   90.00
_cell.angle_beta   90.00
_cell.angle_gamma   90.00
#
_symmetry.space_group_name_H-M   'P 1'
#
loop_
_entity.id
_entity.type
_entity.pdbx_description
1 polymer ?
#
loop_
_entity_poly.entity_id
_entity_poly.type
_entity_poly.pdbx_seq_one_letter_code
_entity_poly.pdbx_strand_id
1 'polypeptide(L)'
;MNEQELQTAVKDQQEIVVLMDKRVQQLEKQQSETKDYSAELADIVKKLESNIQDETLVGLKASILKHAKATDSLVTALEQQKKAISEMPQRIKVNVEHRLTGRQRPYVITGAVLVLVSVLSLFASIQLWRSNSALCDSDIKIRMVRLLYPQVSLDIDSIYYNNPKQLRIWVKQEEERLIAIRKAEESARQSTEQAERAKEEVNRLKRTGDKK
;
A
#
# COMPACT_ATOMS: atom_id res chain seq x y z
N MET A 1 -76.90 28.96 3.75
CA MET A 1 -76.49 30.37 3.78
C MET A 1 -77.74 31.16 4.06
N ASN A 2 -77.79 31.83 5.21
CA ASN A 2 -79.02 32.37 5.77
C ASN A 2 -79.28 33.79 5.23
N GLU A 3 -80.53 34.18 4.99
CA GLU A 3 -80.88 35.46 4.34
C GLU A 3 -80.38 36.69 5.14
N GLN A 4 -80.26 36.53 6.47
CA GLN A 4 -79.68 37.52 7.38
C GLN A 4 -78.17 37.74 7.21
N GLU A 5 -77.42 36.70 6.81
CA GLU A 5 -75.98 36.82 6.53
C GLU A 5 -75.74 37.58 5.22
N LEU A 6 -76.66 37.44 4.26
CA LEU A 6 -76.60 38.17 3.01
C LEU A 6 -76.85 39.67 3.20
N GLN A 7 -77.83 40.03 4.03
CA GLN A 7 -78.15 41.44 4.32
C GLN A 7 -77.04 42.15 5.11
N THR A 8 -76.38 41.44 6.03
CA THR A 8 -75.23 41.99 6.77
C THR A 8 -74.03 42.19 5.85
N ALA A 9 -73.73 41.23 4.98
CA ALA A 9 -72.64 41.37 4.01
C ALA A 9 -72.86 42.54 3.02
N VAL A 10 -74.09 42.74 2.54
CA VAL A 10 -74.43 43.88 1.65
C VAL A 10 -74.30 45.22 2.39
N LYS A 11 -74.71 45.28 3.66
CA LYS A 11 -74.58 46.49 4.46
C LYS A 11 -73.12 46.85 4.73
N ASP A 12 -72.28 45.86 5.05
CA ASP A 12 -70.84 46.05 5.25
C ASP A 12 -70.16 46.51 3.96
N GLN A 13 -70.53 45.95 2.80
CA GLN A 13 -70.03 46.41 1.51
C GLN A 13 -70.40 47.87 1.23
N GLN A 14 -71.62 48.28 1.60
CA GLN A 14 -72.07 49.64 1.36
C GLN A 14 -71.35 50.65 2.27
N GLU A 15 -71.04 50.28 3.52
CA GLU A 15 -70.19 51.09 4.40
C GLU A 15 -68.76 51.23 3.88
N ILE A 16 -68.17 50.16 3.35
CA ILE A 16 -66.83 50.19 2.77
C ILE A 16 -66.76 51.15 1.56
N VAL A 17 -67.78 51.13 0.70
CA VAL A 17 -67.85 52.02 -0.48
C VAL A 17 -67.93 53.49 -0.05
N VAL A 18 -68.76 53.82 0.95
CA VAL A 18 -68.86 55.19 1.48
C VAL A 18 -67.54 55.64 2.12
N LEU A 19 -66.82 54.72 2.78
CA LEU A 19 -65.53 55.03 3.39
C LEU A 19 -64.43 55.26 2.33
N MET A 20 -64.46 54.51 1.23
CA MET A 20 -63.55 54.74 0.09
C MET A 20 -63.81 56.08 -0.58
N ASP A 21 -65.07 56.46 -0.81
CA ASP A 21 -65.42 57.74 -1.43
C ASP A 21 -64.89 58.94 -0.60
N LYS A 22 -65.03 58.87 0.73
CA LYS A 22 -64.43 59.87 1.63
C LYS A 22 -62.91 59.96 1.53
N ARG A 23 -62.21 58.82 1.38
CA ARG A 23 -60.75 58.81 1.23
C ARG A 23 -60.31 59.37 -0.12
N VAL A 24 -61.04 59.08 -1.20
CA VAL A 24 -60.76 59.64 -2.53
C VAL A 24 -60.94 61.16 -2.50
N GLN A 25 -62.03 61.67 -1.90
CA GLN A 25 -62.21 63.13 -1.74
C GLN A 25 -61.13 63.79 -0.87
N GLN A 26 -60.61 63.08 0.14
CA GLN A 26 -59.47 63.58 0.93
C GLN A 26 -58.18 63.62 0.11
N LEU A 27 -57.93 62.61 -0.72
CA LEU A 27 -56.76 62.57 -1.61
C LEU A 27 -56.84 63.64 -2.69
N GLU A 28 -58.02 63.88 -3.27
CA GLU A 28 -58.24 64.96 -4.26
C GLU A 28 -58.01 66.34 -3.63
N LYS A 29 -58.47 66.57 -2.39
CA LYS A 29 -58.16 67.82 -1.66
C LYS A 29 -56.68 67.97 -1.32
N GLN A 30 -55.93 66.87 -1.23
CA GLN A 30 -54.48 66.89 -0.95
C GLN A 30 -53.64 67.06 -2.22
N GLN A 31 -54.22 66.89 -3.42
CA GLN A 31 -53.50 66.93 -4.69
C GLN A 31 -53.47 68.35 -5.29
N SER A 32 -53.00 69.32 -4.52
CA SER A 32 -52.74 70.68 -5.01
C SER A 32 -51.48 71.24 -4.37
N GLU A 33 -50.32 70.81 -4.88
CA GLU A 33 -49.06 71.58 -4.92
C GLU A 33 -47.96 70.67 -5.51
N THR A 34 -47.94 70.51 -6.83
CA THR A 34 -46.71 70.10 -7.52
C THR A 34 -45.69 71.22 -7.36
N LYS A 35 -44.91 71.17 -6.29
CA LYS A 35 -43.78 72.07 -6.05
C LYS A 35 -42.73 71.85 -7.14
N ASP A 36 -42.33 72.93 -7.80
CA ASP A 36 -41.26 72.92 -8.79
C ASP A 36 -39.91 72.91 -8.08
N TYR A 37 -39.28 71.73 -8.01
CA TYR A 37 -38.01 71.50 -7.32
C TYR A 37 -36.78 71.89 -8.17
N SER A 38 -36.97 72.52 -9.33
CA SER A 38 -35.87 72.90 -10.22
C SER A 38 -34.85 73.84 -9.56
N ALA A 39 -35.30 74.75 -8.70
CA ALA A 39 -34.43 75.67 -7.96
C ALA A 39 -33.59 74.96 -6.89
N GLU A 40 -34.15 73.97 -6.18
CA GLU A 40 -33.43 73.19 -5.17
C GLU A 40 -32.39 72.25 -5.80
N LEU A 41 -32.72 71.65 -6.96
CA LEU A 41 -31.78 70.84 -7.75
C LEU A 41 -30.61 71.68 -8.28
N ALA A 42 -30.87 72.91 -8.74
CA ALA A 42 -29.81 73.81 -9.17
C ALA A 42 -28.86 74.20 -8.02
N ASP A 43 -29.38 74.37 -6.79
CA ASP A 43 -28.55 74.65 -5.61
C ASP A 43 -27.69 73.43 -5.22
N ILE A 44 -28.23 72.22 -5.34
CA ILE A 44 -27.47 70.97 -5.11
C ILE A 44 -26.35 70.80 -6.13
N VAL A 45 -26.63 71.04 -7.42
CA VAL A 45 -25.60 70.98 -8.48
C VAL A 45 -24.48 71.99 -8.20
N LYS A 46 -24.84 73.22 -7.83
CA LYS A 46 -23.86 74.28 -7.49
C LYS A 46 -23.05 73.95 -6.22
N LYS A 47 -23.65 73.26 -5.25
CA LYS A 47 -22.95 72.74 -4.05
C LYS A 47 -22.04 71.56 -4.37
N LEU A 48 -22.38 70.74 -5.35
CA LEU A 48 -21.58 69.60 -5.77
C LEU A 48 -20.37 70.07 -6.60
N GLU A 49 -20.59 71.02 -7.51
CA GLU A 49 -19.55 71.61 -8.35
C GLU A 49 -18.56 72.48 -7.54
N SER A 50 -19.01 73.09 -6.44
CA SER A 50 -18.11 73.80 -5.50
C SER A 50 -17.35 72.86 -4.54
N ASN A 51 -17.81 71.62 -4.33
CA ASN A 51 -17.10 70.61 -3.52
C ASN A 51 -16.16 69.71 -4.33
N ILE A 52 -16.38 69.57 -5.64
CA ILE A 52 -15.47 68.87 -6.54
C ILE A 52 -14.37 69.86 -6.96
N GLN A 53 -13.39 70.06 -6.09
CA GLN A 53 -12.14 70.69 -6.50
C GLN A 53 -11.34 69.67 -7.33
N ASP A 54 -10.73 70.08 -8.44
CA ASP A 54 -9.88 69.22 -9.30
C ASP A 54 -8.84 68.42 -8.50
N GLU A 55 -8.38 68.97 -7.37
CA GLU A 55 -7.45 68.34 -6.42
C GLU A 55 -8.03 67.07 -5.76
N THR A 56 -9.35 67.02 -5.50
CA THR A 56 -10.03 65.81 -4.97
C THR A 56 -10.14 64.71 -6.01
N LEU A 57 -10.37 65.06 -7.28
CA LEU A 57 -10.41 64.12 -8.41
C LEU A 57 -9.01 63.57 -8.72
N VAL A 58 -7.99 64.43 -8.65
CA VAL A 58 -6.57 64.05 -8.78
C VAL A 58 -6.14 63.17 -7.60
N GLY A 59 -6.55 63.51 -6.37
CA GLY A 59 -6.31 62.71 -5.17
C GLY A 59 -6.97 61.33 -5.23
N LEU A 60 -8.19 61.24 -5.74
CA LEU A 60 -8.90 59.97 -5.92
C LEU A 60 -8.21 59.10 -6.98
N LYS A 61 -7.83 59.67 -8.13
CA LYS A 61 -7.06 58.97 -9.17
C LYS A 61 -5.71 58.49 -8.66
N ALA A 62 -5.00 59.31 -7.89
CA ALA A 62 -3.72 58.95 -7.28
C ALA A 62 -3.89 57.82 -6.24
N SER A 63 -4.97 57.84 -5.47
CA SER A 63 -5.29 56.78 -4.50
C SER A 63 -5.66 55.46 -5.19
N ILE A 64 -6.48 55.51 -6.24
CA ILE A 64 -6.83 54.34 -7.07
C ILE A 64 -5.58 53.76 -7.73
N LEU A 65 -4.68 54.60 -8.25
CA LEU A 65 -3.44 54.15 -8.89
C LEU A 65 -2.45 53.55 -7.87
N LYS A 66 -2.40 54.07 -6.64
CA LYS A 66 -1.66 53.44 -5.53
C LYS A 66 -2.25 52.09 -5.15
N HIS A 67 -3.57 51.97 -5.07
CA HIS A 67 -4.23 50.69 -4.78
C HIS A 67 -4.06 49.68 -5.91
N ALA A 68 -4.11 50.10 -7.18
CA ALA A 68 -3.84 49.24 -8.32
C ALA A 68 -2.38 48.74 -8.29
N LYS A 69 -1.42 49.62 -8.03
CA LYS A 69 0.00 49.25 -7.90
C LYS A 69 0.27 48.35 -6.70
N ALA A 70 -0.42 48.58 -5.58
CA ALA A 70 -0.35 47.70 -4.42
C ALA A 70 -0.92 46.31 -4.74
N THR A 71 -2.06 46.23 -5.44
CA THR A 71 -2.65 44.96 -5.89
C THR A 71 -1.72 44.23 -6.87
N ASP A 72 -1.11 44.92 -7.84
CA ASP A 72 -0.12 44.31 -8.75
C ASP A 72 1.11 43.78 -8.00
N SER A 73 1.58 44.52 -6.97
CA SER A 73 2.69 44.07 -6.12
C SER A 73 2.31 42.85 -5.27
N LEU A 74 1.04 42.75 -4.83
CA LEU A 74 0.53 41.60 -4.10
C LEU A 74 0.34 40.38 -5.02
N VAL A 75 -0.13 40.57 -6.24
CA VAL A 75 -0.28 39.51 -7.25
C VAL A 75 1.09 38.96 -7.65
N THR A 76 2.08 39.83 -7.85
CA THR A 76 3.46 39.41 -8.14
C THR A 76 4.12 38.72 -6.95
N ALA A 77 3.90 39.16 -5.72
CA ALA A 77 4.35 38.46 -4.52
C ALA A 77 3.69 37.08 -4.36
N LEU A 78 2.41 36.96 -4.68
CA LEU A 78 1.66 35.69 -4.69
C LEU A 78 2.20 34.72 -5.73
N GLU A 79 2.49 35.18 -6.94
CA GLU A 79 3.11 34.33 -7.98
C GLU A 79 4.52 33.88 -7.59
N GLN A 80 5.32 34.75 -6.96
CA GLN A 80 6.63 34.36 -6.40
C GLN A 80 6.50 33.34 -5.27
N GLN A 81 5.52 33.50 -4.38
CA GLN A 81 5.26 32.56 -3.29
C GLN A 81 4.76 31.21 -3.83
N LYS A 82 3.85 31.23 -4.81
CA LYS A 82 3.36 30.03 -5.49
C LYS A 82 4.49 29.28 -6.18
N LYS A 83 5.41 29.99 -6.83
CA LYS A 83 6.61 29.41 -7.43
C LYS A 83 7.52 28.78 -6.37
N ALA A 84 7.77 29.46 -5.25
CA ALA A 84 8.57 28.93 -4.14
C ALA A 84 7.93 27.68 -3.49
N ILE A 85 6.60 27.65 -3.34
CA ILE A 85 5.85 26.49 -2.83
C ILE A 85 5.90 25.33 -3.83
N SER A 86 5.84 25.62 -5.14
CA SER A 86 5.92 24.59 -6.18
C SER A 86 7.32 23.96 -6.31
N GLU A 87 8.37 24.69 -5.97
CA GLU A 87 9.76 24.20 -5.95
C GLU A 87 10.12 23.49 -4.63
N MET A 88 9.36 23.70 -3.56
CA MET A 88 9.55 23.08 -2.24
C MET A 88 9.55 21.54 -2.28
N PRO A 89 8.60 20.84 -2.93
CA PRO A 89 8.59 19.38 -2.97
C PRO A 89 9.76 18.78 -3.77
N GLN A 90 10.41 19.54 -4.66
CA GLN A 90 11.59 19.06 -5.41
C GLN A 90 12.90 19.17 -4.60
N ARG A 91 12.99 20.14 -3.68
CA ARG A 91 14.16 20.32 -2.80
C ARG A 91 14.10 19.47 -1.54
N ILE A 92 12.90 19.12 -1.08
CA ILE A 92 12.70 18.18 0.00
C ILE A 92 12.73 16.77 -0.62
N LYS A 93 13.94 16.29 -0.94
CA LYS A 93 14.14 14.83 -1.01
C LYS A 93 13.75 14.29 0.36
N VAL A 94 12.57 13.70 0.45
CA VAL A 94 12.15 12.95 1.62
C VAL A 94 13.08 11.75 1.68
N ASN A 95 14.26 11.94 2.27
CA ASN A 95 15.14 10.86 2.64
C ASN A 95 14.36 10.16 3.74
N VAL A 96 13.64 9.10 3.37
CA VAL A 96 12.99 8.22 4.34
C VAL A 96 14.12 7.47 5.04
N GLU A 97 14.80 8.17 5.93
CA GLU A 97 15.65 7.53 6.91
C GLU A 97 14.71 6.76 7.81
N HIS A 98 14.69 5.44 7.66
CA HIS A 98 14.10 4.54 8.64
C HIS A 98 14.92 4.67 9.93
N ARG A 99 14.70 5.76 10.66
CA ARG A 99 15.30 6.03 11.94
C ARG A 99 14.60 5.12 12.94
N LEU A 100 15.07 3.88 13.00
CA LEU A 100 14.82 2.95 14.10
C LEU A 100 15.31 3.63 15.38
N THR A 101 14.40 4.39 15.97
CA THR A 101 14.62 5.18 17.18
C THR A 101 15.09 4.22 18.27
N GLY A 102 16.14 4.59 19.01
CA GLY A 102 16.96 3.66 19.83
C GLY A 102 16.19 2.72 20.77
N ARG A 103 14.96 3.10 21.17
CA ARG A 103 14.06 2.29 22.01
C ARG A 103 13.49 1.04 21.30
N GLN A 104 13.47 1.01 19.97
CA GLN A 104 12.97 -0.13 19.16
C GLN A 104 14.07 -1.14 18.79
N ARG A 105 15.34 -0.72 18.84
CA ARG A 105 16.51 -1.57 18.54
C ARG A 105 16.54 -2.89 19.32
N PRO A 106 16.32 -2.92 20.66
CA PRO A 106 16.35 -4.19 21.38
C PRO A 106 15.23 -5.13 20.91
N TYR A 107 14.03 -4.63 20.64
CA TYR A 107 12.92 -5.46 20.15
C TYR A 107 13.18 -6.05 18.76
N VAL A 108 13.80 -5.29 17.86
CA VAL A 108 14.17 -5.80 16.53
C VAL A 108 15.28 -6.85 16.63
N ILE A 109 16.27 -6.63 17.50
CA ILE A 109 17.34 -7.61 17.76
C ILE A 109 16.74 -8.88 18.39
N THR A 110 15.90 -8.76 19.41
CA THR A 110 15.22 -9.89 20.04
C THR A 110 14.33 -10.63 19.05
N GLY A 111 13.59 -9.91 18.19
CA GLY A 111 12.79 -10.50 17.13
C GLY A 111 13.63 -11.28 16.12
N ALA A 112 14.76 -10.72 15.68
CA ALA A 112 15.69 -11.40 14.79
C ALA A 112 16.27 -12.68 15.43
N VAL A 113 16.65 -12.62 16.71
CA VAL A 113 17.14 -13.78 17.47
C VAL A 113 16.04 -14.85 17.60
N LEU A 114 14.80 -14.45 17.91
CA LEU A 114 13.65 -15.36 18.00
C LEU A 114 13.38 -16.09 16.69
N VAL A 115 13.43 -15.37 15.57
CA VAL A 115 13.29 -15.98 14.23
C VAL A 115 14.42 -16.96 13.98
N LEU A 116 15.66 -16.60 14.31
CA LEU A 116 16.83 -17.47 14.13
C LEU A 116 16.72 -18.75 14.97
N VAL A 117 16.31 -18.63 16.24
CA VAL A 117 16.07 -19.77 17.13
C VAL A 117 14.93 -20.64 16.60
N SER A 118 13.85 -20.03 16.11
CA SER A 118 12.71 -20.76 15.54
C SER A 118 13.11 -21.56 14.31
N VAL A 119 13.87 -20.96 13.38
CA VAL A 119 14.37 -21.64 12.18
C VAL A 119 15.29 -22.79 12.55
N LEU A 120 16.23 -22.59 13.49
CA LEU A 120 17.12 -23.65 13.96
C LEU A 120 16.34 -24.77 14.65
N SER A 121 15.32 -24.44 15.44
CA SER A 121 14.46 -25.43 16.09
C SER A 121 13.65 -26.22 15.07
N LEU A 122 13.05 -25.58 14.07
CA LEU A 122 12.33 -26.25 12.98
C LEU A 122 13.26 -27.16 12.18
N PHE A 123 14.45 -26.66 11.84
CA PHE A 123 15.46 -27.44 11.13
C PHE A 123 15.89 -28.67 11.93
N ALA A 124 16.18 -28.49 13.23
CA ALA A 124 16.50 -29.60 14.12
C ALA A 124 15.35 -30.61 14.19
N SER A 125 14.10 -30.16 14.37
CA SER A 125 12.93 -31.03 14.40
C SER A 125 12.74 -31.83 13.11
N ILE A 126 12.94 -31.21 11.94
CA ILE A 126 12.86 -31.91 10.66
C ILE A 126 13.98 -32.95 10.53
N GLN A 127 15.21 -32.61 10.90
CA GLN A 127 16.34 -33.53 10.87
C GLN A 127 16.14 -34.71 11.83
N LEU A 128 15.63 -34.43 13.03
CA LEU A 128 15.25 -35.44 14.01
C LEU A 128 14.13 -36.35 13.50
N TRP A 129 13.10 -35.78 12.87
CA TRP A 129 12.00 -36.57 12.29
C TRP A 129 12.50 -37.50 11.19
N ARG A 130 13.29 -36.99 10.24
CA ARG A 130 13.88 -37.82 9.17
C ARG A 130 14.76 -38.93 9.73
N SER A 131 15.61 -38.59 10.70
CA SER A 131 16.48 -39.58 11.35
C SER A 131 15.65 -40.63 12.08
N ASN A 132 14.63 -40.21 12.84
CA ASN A 132 13.76 -41.11 13.58
C ASN A 132 12.97 -42.05 12.65
N SER A 133 12.45 -41.55 11.53
CA SER A 133 11.81 -42.38 10.51
C SER A 133 12.78 -43.41 9.92
N ALA A 134 14.02 -43.02 9.63
CA ALA A 134 15.05 -43.95 9.15
C ALA A 134 15.42 -45.01 10.21
N LEU A 135 15.52 -44.61 11.49
CA LEU A 135 15.74 -45.55 12.59
C LEU A 135 14.57 -46.54 12.71
N CYS A 136 13.32 -46.08 12.60
CA CYS A 136 12.14 -46.95 12.68
C CYS A 136 12.11 -48.01 11.56
N ASP A 137 12.43 -47.61 10.33
CA ASP A 137 12.53 -48.55 9.20
C ASP A 137 13.67 -49.57 9.40
N SER A 138 14.81 -49.12 9.96
CA SER A 138 15.93 -50.02 10.27
C SER A 138 15.60 -50.99 11.42
N ASP A 139 14.83 -50.57 12.43
CA ASP A 139 14.45 -51.38 13.58
C ASP A 139 13.60 -52.59 13.15
N ILE A 140 12.63 -52.40 12.23
CA ILE A 140 11.83 -53.51 11.70
C ILE A 140 12.72 -54.53 10.98
N LYS A 141 13.69 -54.09 10.18
CA LYS A 141 14.62 -54.97 9.47
C LYS A 141 15.52 -55.74 10.44
N ILE A 142 16.04 -55.07 11.47
CA ILE A 142 16.87 -55.70 12.50
C ILE A 142 16.06 -56.73 13.29
N ARG A 143 14.81 -56.42 13.67
CA ARG A 143 13.91 -57.39 14.33
C ARG A 143 13.61 -58.59 13.46
N MET A 144 13.43 -58.39 12.15
CA MET A 144 13.24 -59.50 11.20
C MET A 144 14.47 -60.40 11.13
N VAL A 145 15.68 -59.84 11.02
CA VAL A 145 16.93 -60.62 11.04
C VAL A 145 17.10 -61.35 12.36
N ARG A 146 16.75 -60.72 13.49
CA ARG A 146 16.77 -61.36 14.80
C ARG A 146 15.80 -62.53 14.92
N LEU A 147 14.64 -62.44 14.27
CA LEU A 147 13.67 -63.53 14.23
C LEU A 147 14.15 -64.70 13.34
N LEU A 148 14.75 -64.39 12.19
CA LEU A 148 15.24 -65.39 11.24
C LEU A 148 16.54 -66.08 11.69
N TYR A 149 17.43 -65.32 12.35
CA TYR A 149 18.76 -65.77 12.77
C TYR A 149 19.03 -65.36 14.23
N PRO A 150 18.35 -66.01 15.20
CA PRO A 150 18.44 -65.63 16.61
C PRO A 150 19.83 -65.86 17.19
N GLN A 151 20.50 -66.96 16.83
CA GLN A 151 21.85 -67.28 17.32
C GLN A 151 22.89 -66.23 16.90
N VAL A 152 22.90 -65.88 15.61
CA VAL A 152 23.79 -64.84 15.06
C VAL A 152 23.54 -63.49 15.73
N SER A 153 22.28 -63.17 16.01
CA SER A 153 21.92 -61.91 16.68
C SER A 153 22.39 -61.86 18.12
N LEU A 154 22.31 -62.98 18.86
CA LEU A 154 22.82 -63.09 20.23
C LEU A 154 24.34 -62.96 20.26
N ASP A 155 25.05 -63.58 19.32
CA ASP A 155 26.50 -63.45 19.19
C ASP A 155 26.89 -62.00 18.92
N ILE A 156 26.21 -61.32 17.98
CA ILE A 156 26.45 -59.90 17.69
C ILE A 156 26.20 -59.04 18.94
N ASP A 157 25.09 -59.26 19.65
CA ASP A 157 24.77 -58.54 20.87
C ASP A 157 25.83 -58.77 21.96
N SER A 158 26.38 -59.99 22.07
CA SER A 158 27.47 -60.31 23.00
C SER A 158 28.78 -59.61 22.64
N ILE A 159 29.15 -59.58 21.36
CA ILE A 159 30.36 -58.91 20.86
C ILE A 159 30.23 -57.40 21.05
N TYR A 160 29.04 -56.84 20.78
CA TYR A 160 28.75 -55.42 21.00
C TYR A 160 28.85 -55.04 22.48
N TYR A 161 28.29 -55.85 23.38
CA TYR A 161 28.37 -55.59 24.82
C TYR A 161 29.81 -55.63 25.32
N ASN A 162 30.60 -56.60 24.86
CA ASN A 162 31.97 -56.77 25.29
C ASN A 162 32.91 -55.68 24.74
N ASN A 163 32.76 -55.28 23.47
CA ASN A 163 33.68 -54.32 22.81
C ASN A 163 32.97 -53.40 21.79
N PRO A 164 32.14 -52.45 22.24
CA PRO A 164 31.30 -51.65 21.34
C PRO A 164 32.11 -50.74 20.40
N LYS A 165 33.22 -50.18 20.90
CA LYS A 165 34.06 -49.25 20.12
C LYS A 165 34.80 -49.95 18.98
N GLN A 166 35.36 -51.13 19.24
CA GLN A 166 36.10 -51.89 18.22
C GLN A 166 35.14 -52.45 17.17
N LEU A 167 33.99 -52.98 17.60
CA LEU A 167 32.98 -53.48 16.66
C LEU A 167 32.51 -52.37 15.70
N ARG A 168 32.27 -51.15 16.21
CA ARG A 168 31.87 -50.01 15.36
C ARG A 168 32.92 -49.66 14.30
N ILE A 169 34.20 -49.68 14.66
CA ILE A 169 35.30 -49.39 13.72
C ILE A 169 35.39 -50.51 12.68
N TRP A 170 35.34 -51.76 13.12
CA TRP A 170 35.43 -52.93 12.24
C TRP A 170 34.27 -52.97 11.25
N VAL A 171 33.03 -52.79 11.71
CA VAL A 171 31.84 -52.75 10.84
C VAL A 171 31.97 -51.67 9.79
N LYS A 172 32.35 -50.45 10.20
CA LYS A 172 32.50 -49.32 9.26
C LYS A 172 33.54 -49.62 8.17
N GLN A 173 34.67 -50.19 8.56
CA GLN A 173 35.74 -50.54 7.62
C GLN A 173 35.30 -51.64 6.65
N GLU A 174 34.60 -52.65 7.14
CA GLU A 174 34.12 -53.74 6.30
C GLU A 174 32.99 -53.29 5.36
N GLU A 175 32.09 -52.42 5.82
CA GLU A 175 31.07 -51.78 4.96
C GLU A 175 31.72 -50.97 3.84
N GLU A 176 32.71 -50.13 4.15
CA GLU A 176 33.45 -49.35 3.15
C GLU A 176 34.13 -50.26 2.12
N ARG A 177 34.73 -51.38 2.57
CA ARG A 177 35.33 -52.38 1.70
C ARG A 177 34.31 -53.03 0.78
N LEU A 178 33.17 -53.47 1.31
CA LEU A 178 32.12 -54.12 0.53
C LEU A 178 31.49 -53.17 -0.50
N ILE A 179 31.29 -51.91 -0.13
CA ILE A 179 30.80 -50.87 -1.05
C ILE A 179 31.82 -50.64 -2.18
N ALA A 180 33.11 -50.58 -1.86
CA ALA A 180 34.16 -50.40 -2.87
C ALA A 180 34.20 -51.58 -3.85
N ILE A 181 34.08 -52.82 -3.36
CA ILE A 181 34.02 -54.02 -4.21
C ILE A 181 32.78 -53.98 -5.11
N ARG A 182 31.59 -53.72 -4.55
CA ARG A 182 30.36 -53.64 -5.34
C ARG A 182 30.46 -52.56 -6.42
N LYS A 183 30.99 -51.38 -6.08
CA LYS A 183 31.18 -50.29 -7.04
C LYS A 183 32.18 -50.65 -8.14
N ALA A 184 33.27 -51.34 -7.79
CA ALA A 184 34.23 -51.84 -8.77
C ALA A 184 33.61 -52.90 -9.69
N GLU A 185 32.78 -53.80 -9.15
CA GLU A 185 32.05 -54.80 -9.93
C GLU A 185 31.02 -54.15 -10.87
N GLU A 186 30.23 -53.19 -10.39
CA GLU A 186 29.28 -52.44 -11.21
C GLU A 186 30.00 -51.65 -12.31
N SER A 187 31.12 -51.00 -11.99
CA SER A 187 31.93 -50.29 -12.98
C SER A 187 32.53 -51.24 -14.01
N ALA A 188 32.95 -52.44 -13.60
CA ALA A 188 33.45 -53.46 -14.52
C ALA A 188 32.33 -53.94 -15.45
N ARG A 189 31.13 -54.22 -14.92
CA ARG A 189 29.95 -54.60 -15.72
C ARG A 189 29.56 -53.51 -16.73
N GLN A 190 29.54 -52.26 -16.30
CA GLN A 190 29.26 -51.12 -17.19
C GLN A 190 30.33 -50.99 -18.28
N SER A 191 31.61 -51.18 -17.93
CA SER A 191 32.70 -51.14 -18.91
C SER A 191 32.62 -52.29 -19.92
N THR A 192 32.25 -53.49 -19.49
CA THR A 192 32.08 -54.64 -20.41
C THR A 192 30.89 -54.41 -21.34
N GLU A 193 29.77 -53.91 -20.83
CA GLU A 193 28.60 -53.59 -21.67
C GLU A 193 28.92 -52.50 -22.69
N GLN A 194 29.64 -51.45 -22.31
CA GLN A 194 30.05 -50.40 -23.24
C GLN A 194 31.03 -50.92 -24.30
N ALA A 195 31.97 -51.79 -23.92
CA ALA A 195 32.89 -52.41 -24.86
C ALA A 195 32.18 -53.34 -25.86
N GLU A 196 31.16 -54.08 -25.42
CA GLU A 196 30.33 -54.90 -26.30
C GLU A 196 29.52 -54.04 -27.27
N ARG A 197 28.84 -52.99 -26.79
CA ARG A 197 28.09 -52.05 -27.65
C ARG A 197 29.00 -51.36 -28.68
N ALA A 198 30.20 -50.94 -28.28
CA ALA A 198 31.17 -50.35 -29.20
C ALA A 198 31.66 -51.36 -30.26
N LYS A 199 31.87 -52.63 -29.88
CA LYS A 199 32.25 -53.70 -30.80
C LYS A 199 31.14 -54.01 -31.81
N GLU A 200 29.89 -54.03 -31.36
CA GLU A 200 28.72 -54.17 -32.24
C GLU A 200 28.61 -53.02 -33.24
N GLU A 201 28.82 -51.78 -32.80
CA GLU A 201 28.77 -50.60 -33.65
C GLU A 201 29.88 -50.59 -34.71
N VAL A 202 31.12 -50.93 -34.33
CA VAL A 202 32.23 -51.08 -35.27
C VAL A 202 31.94 -52.19 -36.30
N ASN A 203 31.39 -53.32 -35.88
CA ASN A 203 31.00 -54.40 -36.79
C ASN A 203 29.88 -53.97 -37.75
N ARG A 204 28.91 -53.18 -37.29
CA ARG A 204 27.86 -52.60 -38.13
C ARG A 204 28.46 -51.66 -39.18
N LEU A 205 29.35 -50.76 -38.78
CA LEU A 205 30.01 -49.82 -39.68
C LEU A 205 30.87 -50.54 -40.73
N LYS A 206 31.62 -51.59 -40.36
CA LYS A 206 32.37 -52.42 -41.31
C LYS A 206 31.47 -53.07 -42.36
N ARG A 207 30.34 -53.66 -41.96
CA ARG A 207 29.38 -54.28 -42.89
C ARG A 207 28.73 -53.29 -43.85
N THR A 208 28.60 -52.02 -43.46
CA THR A 208 28.06 -50.96 -44.32
C THR A 208 29.13 -50.35 -45.23
N GLY A 209 30.38 -50.26 -44.77
CA GLY A 209 31.52 -49.77 -45.57
C GLY A 209 31.97 -50.72 -46.67
N ASP A 210 31.85 -52.03 -46.47
CA ASP A 210 32.24 -53.08 -47.44
C ASP A 210 31.22 -53.30 -48.58
N LYS A 211 30.11 -52.55 -48.57
CA LYS A 211 29.04 -52.59 -49.60
C LYS A 211 29.06 -51.38 -50.54
N LYS A 212 30.13 -50.59 -50.54
CA LYS A 212 30.40 -49.50 -51.50
C LYS A 212 31.57 -49.88 -52.38
#